data_AF-A0A3L8BUL8-F1
#
_entry.id   AF-A0A3L8BUL8-F1
#
_cell.length_a   1.000
_cell.length_b   1.000
_cell.length_c   1.000
_cell.angle_alpha   90.00
_cell.angle_beta   90.00
_cell.angle_gamma   90.00
#
_symmetry.space_group_name_H-M   'P 1'
#
loop_
_entity.id
_entity.type
_entity.pdbx_description
1 polymer ?
#
loop_
_entity_poly.entity_id
_entity_poly.type
_entity_poly.pdbx_seq_one_letter_code
_entity_poly.pdbx_strand_id
1 'polypeptide(L)'
;MTATFDHFLKQYNSTGSQKADGYNESHFDSLNDAEKAKAFDLLEQELIAPGVTEWLMYLDQTKAIDAFKQYISSATPGTSAGTHRVYNALYKATGDQEYLDKMIENYSHYLDWEREEALWLIRNNSPKPKAANTFYRNLLEAEYDPKVKSLAADFYLRNNGYTCNSKNESKAFFELKNKLTSLGIDDRDTLFSDLESFQA
;
A
#
# COMPACT_ATOMS: atom_id res chain seq x y z
N MET A 1 -2.88 -10.18 34.58
CA MET A 1 -2.19 -10.37 33.29
C MET A 1 -2.66 -11.70 32.75
N THR A 2 -3.26 -11.68 31.57
CA THR A 2 -3.84 -12.86 30.90
C THR A 2 -2.78 -13.63 30.11
N ALA A 3 -3.03 -14.92 29.86
CA ALA A 3 -2.17 -15.72 29.00
C ALA A 3 -2.07 -15.14 27.57
N THR A 4 -3.13 -14.50 27.08
CA THR A 4 -3.15 -13.81 25.80
C THR A 4 -2.22 -12.60 25.80
N PHE A 5 -2.18 -11.83 26.89
CA PHE A 5 -1.23 -10.72 27.01
C PHE A 5 0.22 -11.21 27.07
N ASP A 6 0.50 -12.33 27.75
CA ASP A 6 1.83 -12.96 27.73
C ASP A 6 2.21 -13.43 26.32
N HIS A 7 1.25 -13.95 25.56
CA HIS A 7 1.45 -14.35 24.16
C HIS A 7 1.77 -13.14 23.27
N PHE A 8 1.00 -12.05 23.41
CA PHE A 8 1.28 -10.78 22.75
C PHE A 8 2.68 -10.27 23.10
N LEU A 9 3.05 -10.23 24.39
CA LEU A 9 4.37 -9.76 24.82
C LEU A 9 5.50 -10.63 24.26
N LYS A 10 5.30 -11.94 24.18
CA LYS A 10 6.27 -12.85 23.57
C LYS A 10 6.48 -12.51 22.09
N GLN A 11 5.40 -12.23 21.37
CA GLN A 11 5.47 -11.83 19.96
C GLN A 11 6.08 -10.44 19.78
N TYR A 12 5.72 -9.48 20.63
CA TYR A 12 6.27 -8.12 20.64
C TYR A 12 7.80 -8.14 20.82
N ASN A 13 8.29 -8.94 21.77
CA ASN A 13 9.72 -9.07 22.07
C ASN A 13 10.46 -10.09 21.17
N SER A 14 9.78 -10.66 20.18
CA SER A 14 10.42 -11.61 19.25
C SER A 14 11.42 -10.91 18.34
N THR A 15 12.35 -11.68 17.76
CA THR A 15 13.39 -11.17 16.85
C THR A 15 13.50 -12.05 15.60
N GLY A 16 14.13 -11.51 14.55
CA GLY A 16 14.38 -12.25 13.30
C GLY A 16 13.08 -12.71 12.64
N SER A 17 13.05 -13.97 12.20
CA SER A 17 11.90 -14.55 11.48
C SER A 17 10.62 -14.55 12.31
N GLN A 18 10.71 -14.73 13.63
CA GLN A 18 9.52 -14.73 14.50
C GLN A 18 8.81 -13.37 14.50
N LYS A 19 9.57 -12.27 14.46
CA LYS A 19 8.98 -10.91 14.37
C LYS A 19 8.38 -10.67 12.98
N ALA A 20 8.98 -11.26 11.94
CA ALA A 20 8.51 -11.13 10.56
C ALA A 20 7.15 -11.80 10.32
N ASP A 21 6.78 -12.82 11.10
CA ASP A 21 5.45 -13.42 11.07
C ASP A 21 4.34 -12.44 11.54
N GLY A 22 4.73 -11.37 12.24
CA GLY A 22 3.82 -10.29 12.63
C GLY A 22 2.83 -10.71 13.72
N TYR A 23 1.71 -10.00 13.82
CA TYR A 23 0.63 -10.36 14.74
C TYR A 23 -0.56 -10.94 13.96
N ASN A 24 -1.41 -11.67 14.68
CA ASN A 24 -2.71 -12.15 14.24
C ASN A 24 -3.74 -11.85 15.35
N GLU A 25 -5.01 -12.06 15.04
CA GLU A 25 -6.15 -11.72 15.91
C GLU A 25 -6.09 -12.43 17.28
N SER A 26 -5.55 -13.65 17.33
CA SER A 26 -5.43 -14.42 18.58
C SER A 26 -4.47 -13.80 19.62
N HIS A 27 -3.61 -12.87 19.20
CA HIS A 27 -2.80 -12.08 20.15
C HIS A 27 -3.62 -11.02 20.91
N PHE A 28 -4.86 -10.74 20.48
CA PHE A 28 -5.65 -9.61 20.96
C PHE A 28 -7.06 -9.98 21.47
N ASP A 29 -7.68 -11.05 20.96
CA ASP A 29 -9.09 -11.40 21.20
C ASP A 29 -9.53 -11.46 22.67
N SER A 30 -8.65 -11.92 23.56
CA SER A 30 -8.96 -12.13 24.97
C SER A 30 -8.29 -11.12 25.91
N LEU A 31 -7.73 -10.03 25.36
CA LEU A 31 -7.20 -8.95 26.16
C LEU A 31 -8.36 -8.17 26.82
N ASN A 32 -8.22 -7.88 28.12
CA ASN A 32 -9.10 -6.91 28.77
C ASN A 32 -8.72 -5.47 28.40
N ASP A 33 -9.54 -4.48 28.74
CA ASP A 33 -9.34 -3.08 28.33
C ASP A 33 -7.98 -2.51 28.77
N ALA A 34 -7.51 -2.84 29.97
CA ALA A 34 -6.21 -2.38 30.45
C ALA A 34 -5.05 -3.02 29.66
N GLU A 35 -5.21 -4.28 29.26
CA GLU A 35 -4.23 -4.99 28.42
C GLU A 35 -4.24 -4.49 26.97
N LYS A 36 -5.42 -4.18 26.41
CA LYS A 36 -5.54 -3.55 25.09
C LYS A 36 -4.87 -2.19 25.05
N ALA A 37 -5.12 -1.36 26.06
CA ALA A 37 -4.47 -0.05 26.18
C ALA A 37 -2.94 -0.18 26.23
N LYS A 38 -2.42 -1.13 27.01
CA LYS A 38 -0.98 -1.38 27.10
C LYS A 38 -0.39 -1.96 25.80
N ALA A 39 -1.11 -2.86 25.14
CA ALA A 39 -0.71 -3.40 23.84
C ALA A 39 -0.65 -2.29 22.78
N PHE A 40 -1.62 -1.38 22.79
CA PHE A 40 -1.64 -0.20 21.94
C PHE A 40 -0.39 0.66 22.17
N ASP A 41 -0.11 1.04 23.42
CA ASP A 41 1.04 1.90 23.74
C ASP A 41 2.38 1.28 23.30
N LEU A 42 2.49 -0.05 23.36
CA LEU A 42 3.67 -0.78 22.89
C LEU A 42 3.78 -0.81 21.38
N LEU A 43 2.68 -1.08 20.66
CA LEU A 43 2.63 -1.09 19.21
C LEU A 43 2.82 0.30 18.60
N GLU A 44 2.38 1.35 19.27
CA GLU A 44 2.55 2.74 18.81
C GLU A 44 4.04 3.11 18.69
N GLN A 45 4.92 2.53 19.53
CA GLN A 45 6.37 2.71 19.41
C GLN A 45 6.95 2.07 18.14
N GLU A 46 6.20 1.17 17.49
CA GLU A 46 6.57 0.45 16.27
C GLU A 46 5.65 0.82 15.08
N LEU A 47 4.96 1.97 15.12
CA LEU A 47 3.86 2.36 14.21
C LEU A 47 4.12 2.12 12.72
N ILE A 48 5.38 2.20 12.29
CA ILE A 48 5.78 2.04 10.87
C ILE A 48 6.14 0.60 10.46
N ALA A 49 6.22 -0.31 11.42
CA ALA A 49 6.56 -1.70 11.16
C ALA A 49 5.41 -2.40 10.39
N PRO A 50 5.73 -3.38 9.52
CA PRO A 50 4.72 -4.09 8.75
C PRO A 50 3.59 -4.66 9.62
N GLY A 51 2.34 -4.40 9.23
CA GLY A 51 1.14 -4.89 9.90
C GLY A 51 0.75 -4.16 11.19
N VAL A 52 1.60 -3.31 11.76
CA VAL A 52 1.32 -2.64 13.05
C VAL A 52 0.14 -1.69 12.95
N THR A 53 0.01 -0.96 11.84
CA THR A 53 -1.09 -0.02 11.60
C THR A 53 -2.46 -0.69 11.70
N GLU A 54 -2.59 -1.91 11.19
CA GLU A 54 -3.81 -2.70 11.22
C GLU A 54 -4.19 -3.12 12.64
N TRP A 55 -3.19 -3.51 13.45
CA TRP A 55 -3.42 -3.93 14.84
C TRP A 55 -3.71 -2.77 15.78
N LEU A 56 -3.11 -1.60 15.54
CA LEU A 56 -3.48 -0.37 16.27
C LEU A 56 -4.96 -0.02 16.01
N MET A 57 -5.40 -0.12 14.75
CA MET A 57 -6.80 0.11 14.39
C MET A 57 -7.75 -0.92 14.99
N TYR A 58 -7.33 -2.18 15.09
CA TYR A 58 -8.09 -3.25 15.74
C TYR A 58 -8.23 -3.01 17.26
N LEU A 59 -7.18 -2.53 17.92
CA LEU A 59 -7.18 -2.29 19.37
C LEU A 59 -7.99 -1.07 19.78
N ASP A 60 -7.79 0.06 19.11
CA ASP A 60 -8.50 1.31 19.36
C ASP A 60 -8.43 2.20 18.11
N GLN A 61 -9.48 2.14 17.29
CA GLN A 61 -9.55 2.88 16.03
C GLN A 61 -9.45 4.41 16.24
N THR A 62 -10.08 4.96 17.28
CA THR A 62 -10.07 6.41 17.51
C THR A 62 -8.68 6.88 17.88
N LYS A 63 -8.04 6.21 18.84
CA LYS A 63 -6.67 6.54 19.26
C LYS A 63 -5.66 6.31 18.12
N ALA A 64 -5.84 5.26 17.32
CA ALA A 64 -4.97 4.97 16.16
C ALA A 64 -5.03 6.08 15.12
N ILE A 65 -6.23 6.58 14.77
CA ILE A 65 -6.38 7.69 13.81
C ILE A 65 -5.63 8.93 14.29
N ASP A 66 -5.72 9.27 15.57
CA ASP A 66 -5.03 10.43 16.12
C ASP A 66 -3.50 10.26 16.08
N ALA A 67 -3.01 9.09 16.48
CA ALA A 67 -1.59 8.75 16.40
C ALA A 67 -1.06 8.80 14.95
N PHE A 68 -1.83 8.29 13.99
CA PHE A 68 -1.47 8.32 12.57
C PHE A 68 -1.41 9.74 12.01
N LYS A 69 -2.38 10.59 12.35
CA LYS A 69 -2.37 12.01 11.96
C LYS A 69 -1.16 12.74 12.54
N GLN A 70 -0.83 12.48 13.81
CA GLN A 70 0.36 13.05 14.44
C GLN A 70 1.64 12.58 13.74
N TYR A 71 1.75 11.28 13.43
CA TYR A 71 2.89 10.74 12.71
C TYR A 71 3.07 11.41 11.34
N ILE A 72 2.04 11.46 10.48
CA ILE A 72 2.18 12.08 9.15
C ILE A 72 2.41 13.60 9.20
N SER A 73 1.97 14.28 10.26
CA SER A 73 2.21 15.72 10.44
C SER A 73 3.66 16.04 10.82
N SER A 74 4.37 15.06 11.39
CA SER A 74 5.76 15.19 11.83
C SER A 74 6.77 14.48 10.92
N ALA A 75 6.29 13.54 10.10
CA ALA A 75 7.10 12.81 9.14
C ALA A 75 7.68 13.77 8.08
N THR A 76 9.00 13.72 7.90
CA THR A 76 9.63 14.38 6.75
C THR A 76 9.35 13.54 5.50
N PRO A 77 8.85 14.14 4.41
CA PRO A 77 8.64 13.44 3.14
C PRO A 77 9.90 12.69 2.71
N GLY A 78 9.77 11.40 2.43
CA GLY A 78 10.84 10.57 1.87
C GLY A 78 11.93 10.06 2.79
N THR A 79 11.84 10.31 4.08
CA THR A 79 12.82 9.79 5.05
C THR A 79 12.23 8.75 5.99
N SER A 80 10.91 8.61 6.00
CA SER A 80 10.21 7.86 7.04
C SER A 80 9.59 6.61 6.41
N ALA A 81 10.24 5.46 6.66
CA ALA A 81 9.74 4.15 6.23
C ALA A 81 8.30 3.94 6.72
N GLY A 82 7.50 3.17 5.97
CA GLY A 82 6.14 2.80 6.36
C GLY A 82 5.09 3.91 6.28
N THR A 83 5.43 5.10 5.79
CA THR A 83 4.48 6.22 5.67
C THR A 83 3.28 5.90 4.75
N HIS A 84 3.49 5.11 3.69
CA HIS A 84 2.42 4.60 2.83
C HIS A 84 1.40 3.75 3.60
N ARG A 85 1.85 2.94 4.56
CA ARG A 85 0.97 2.11 5.41
C ARG A 85 0.05 2.99 6.26
N VAL A 86 0.60 4.08 6.80
CA VAL A 86 -0.17 5.06 7.60
C VAL A 86 -1.21 5.79 6.74
N TYR A 87 -0.85 6.26 5.53
CA TYR A 87 -1.82 6.85 4.61
C TYR A 87 -2.93 5.87 4.24
N ASN A 88 -2.58 4.63 3.92
CA ASN A 88 -3.55 3.57 3.61
C ASN A 88 -4.48 3.28 4.79
N ALA A 89 -3.95 3.19 6.02
CA ALA A 89 -4.75 2.97 7.22
C ALA A 89 -5.72 4.13 7.47
N LEU A 90 -5.27 5.37 7.34
CA LEU A 90 -6.11 6.56 7.44
C LEU A 90 -7.20 6.58 6.35
N TYR A 91 -6.86 6.31 5.10
CA TYR A 91 -7.83 6.22 4.00
C TYR A 91 -8.92 5.17 4.28
N LYS A 92 -8.54 3.96 4.68
CA LYS A 92 -9.50 2.90 5.02
C LYS A 92 -10.41 3.27 6.19
N ALA A 93 -9.90 4.05 7.14
CA ALA A 93 -10.62 4.47 8.32
C ALA A 93 -11.66 5.58 8.05
N THR A 94 -11.27 6.57 7.24
CA THR A 94 -12.03 7.82 7.08
C THR A 94 -12.74 7.90 5.74
N GLY A 95 -12.30 7.14 4.74
CA GLY A 95 -12.69 7.29 3.34
C GLY A 95 -12.18 8.59 2.70
N ASP A 96 -11.29 9.33 3.37
CA ASP A 96 -10.82 10.62 2.90
C ASP A 96 -9.79 10.46 1.78
N GLN A 97 -10.18 10.86 0.58
CA GLN A 97 -9.37 10.75 -0.63
C GLN A 97 -8.02 11.48 -0.52
N GLU A 98 -7.90 12.50 0.34
CA GLU A 98 -6.64 13.21 0.57
C GLU A 98 -5.51 12.25 0.95
N TYR A 99 -5.79 11.19 1.72
CA TYR A 99 -4.77 10.24 2.14
C TYR A 99 -4.31 9.34 0.99
N LEU A 100 -5.21 8.94 0.09
CA LEU A 100 -4.85 8.18 -1.11
C LEU A 100 -4.06 9.05 -2.09
N ASP A 101 -4.46 10.31 -2.25
CA ASP A 101 -3.76 11.28 -3.10
C ASP A 101 -2.34 11.54 -2.57
N LYS A 102 -2.18 11.76 -1.26
CA LYS A 102 -0.85 11.88 -0.61
C LYS A 102 0.00 10.63 -0.74
N MET A 103 -0.61 9.44 -0.71
CA MET A 103 0.13 8.19 -0.91
C MET A 103 0.69 8.10 -2.34
N ILE A 104 -0.04 8.59 -3.34
CA ILE A 104 0.41 8.68 -4.73
C ILE A 104 1.50 9.75 -4.88
N GLU A 105 1.28 10.96 -4.35
CA GLU A 105 2.21 12.08 -4.45
C GLU A 105 3.58 11.78 -3.83
N ASN A 106 3.59 11.04 -2.71
CA ASN A 106 4.82 10.67 -2.01
C ASN A 106 5.49 9.42 -2.56
N TYR A 107 4.96 8.78 -3.61
CA TYR A 107 5.46 7.48 -4.07
C TYR A 107 6.95 7.50 -4.44
N SER A 108 7.40 8.53 -5.16
CA SER A 108 8.81 8.69 -5.58
C SER A 108 9.78 8.82 -4.40
N HIS A 109 9.25 9.15 -3.22
CA HIS A 109 9.98 9.32 -1.99
C HIS A 109 10.04 8.05 -1.13
N TYR A 110 9.32 6.99 -1.50
CA TYR A 110 9.39 5.72 -0.79
C TYR A 110 10.70 4.99 -1.06
N LEU A 111 11.17 4.29 -0.02
CA LEU A 111 12.34 3.42 -0.09
C LEU A 111 12.08 2.31 -1.10
N ASP A 112 13.11 1.90 -1.84
CA ASP A 112 12.96 0.98 -2.97
C ASP A 112 12.23 -0.32 -2.59
N TRP A 113 12.51 -0.86 -1.40
CA TRP A 113 11.87 -2.08 -0.90
C TRP A 113 10.41 -1.90 -0.44
N GLU A 114 9.91 -0.67 -0.34
CA GLU A 114 8.51 -0.36 0.02
C GLU A 114 7.64 -0.03 -1.19
N ARG A 115 8.25 0.31 -2.33
CA ARG A 115 7.55 0.76 -3.54
C ARG A 115 6.53 -0.26 -4.05
N GLU A 116 6.89 -1.53 -4.07
CA GLU A 116 5.99 -2.60 -4.49
C GLU A 116 4.73 -2.68 -3.60
N GLU A 117 4.92 -2.65 -2.28
CA GLU A 117 3.81 -2.68 -1.33
C GLU A 117 2.94 -1.42 -1.48
N ALA A 118 3.55 -0.24 -1.54
CA ALA A 118 2.84 1.01 -1.75
C ALA A 118 2.00 0.98 -3.05
N LEU A 119 2.54 0.42 -4.13
CA LEU A 119 1.84 0.29 -5.40
C LEU A 119 0.60 -0.63 -5.29
N TRP A 120 0.72 -1.75 -4.56
CA TRP A 120 -0.40 -2.62 -4.25
C TRP A 120 -1.47 -1.93 -3.40
N LEU A 121 -1.07 -1.18 -2.37
CA LEU A 121 -1.99 -0.43 -1.51
C LEU A 121 -2.74 0.64 -2.32
N ILE A 122 -2.04 1.41 -3.16
CA ILE A 122 -2.66 2.36 -4.08
C ILE A 122 -3.69 1.64 -4.95
N ARG A 123 -3.31 0.54 -5.61
CA ARG A 123 -4.23 -0.19 -6.49
C ARG A 123 -5.47 -0.71 -5.76
N ASN A 124 -5.30 -1.27 -4.57
CA ASN A 124 -6.39 -1.89 -3.80
C ASN A 124 -7.41 -0.87 -3.31
N ASN A 125 -6.99 0.38 -3.10
CA ASN A 125 -7.88 1.48 -2.73
C ASN A 125 -8.60 2.14 -3.91
N SER A 126 -8.42 1.61 -5.13
CA SER A 126 -9.16 2.02 -6.34
C SER A 126 -9.20 3.54 -6.58
N PRO A 127 -8.03 4.20 -6.77
CA PRO A 127 -7.95 5.63 -7.03
C PRO A 127 -8.78 6.04 -8.25
N LYS A 128 -9.19 7.31 -8.28
CA LYS A 128 -9.95 7.87 -9.41
C LYS A 128 -9.20 7.59 -10.73
N PRO A 129 -9.89 7.09 -11.78
CA PRO A 129 -9.22 6.56 -12.96
C PRO A 129 -8.21 7.51 -13.61
N LYS A 130 -8.54 8.81 -13.71
CA LYS A 130 -7.64 9.83 -14.26
C LYS A 130 -6.34 9.99 -13.45
N ALA A 131 -6.44 10.08 -12.13
CA ALA A 131 -5.27 10.22 -11.26
C ALA A 131 -4.41 8.95 -11.29
N ALA A 132 -5.06 7.78 -11.27
CA ALA A 132 -4.41 6.48 -11.37
C ALA A 132 -3.65 6.31 -12.70
N ASN A 133 -4.27 6.65 -13.82
CA ASN A 133 -3.63 6.56 -15.14
C ASN A 133 -2.40 7.47 -15.25
N THR A 134 -2.52 8.74 -14.84
CA THR A 134 -1.37 9.66 -14.79
C THR A 134 -0.24 9.09 -13.93
N PHE A 135 -0.56 8.56 -12.76
CA PHE A 135 0.42 7.97 -11.86
C PHE A 135 1.13 6.76 -12.47
N TYR A 136 0.39 5.76 -12.97
CA TYR A 136 1.00 4.56 -13.55
C TYR A 136 1.78 4.87 -14.83
N ARG A 137 1.34 5.83 -15.64
CA ARG A 137 2.08 6.32 -16.81
C ARG A 137 3.43 6.90 -16.40
N ASN A 138 3.43 7.82 -15.44
CA ASN A 138 4.66 8.42 -14.93
C ASN A 138 5.61 7.35 -14.37
N LEU A 139 5.09 6.31 -13.70
CA LEU A 139 5.91 5.18 -13.26
C LEU A 139 6.51 4.38 -14.42
N LEU A 140 5.75 4.08 -15.45
CA LEU A 140 6.28 3.35 -16.61
C LEU A 140 7.43 4.10 -17.28
N GLU A 141 7.36 5.43 -17.30
CA GLU A 141 8.39 6.32 -17.85
C GLU A 141 9.62 6.43 -16.96
N ALA A 142 9.45 6.63 -15.64
CA ALA A 142 10.54 6.97 -14.73
C ALA A 142 11.14 5.80 -13.93
N GLU A 143 10.39 4.70 -13.75
CA GLU A 143 10.82 3.60 -12.88
C GLU A 143 11.90 2.73 -13.56
N TYR A 144 12.90 2.33 -12.79
CA TYR A 144 13.99 1.46 -13.24
C TYR A 144 13.79 0.01 -12.78
N ASP A 145 13.10 -0.21 -11.66
CA ASP A 145 12.81 -1.57 -11.18
C ASP A 145 11.84 -2.29 -12.16
N PRO A 146 12.28 -3.39 -12.83
CA PRO A 146 11.43 -4.12 -13.76
C PRO A 146 10.16 -4.69 -13.12
N LYS A 147 10.21 -5.05 -11.83
CA LYS A 147 9.07 -5.60 -11.09
C LYS A 147 8.01 -4.53 -10.87
N VAL A 148 8.42 -3.35 -10.38
CA VAL A 148 7.53 -2.21 -10.20
C VAL A 148 6.95 -1.74 -11.54
N LYS A 149 7.78 -1.64 -12.58
CA LYS A 149 7.35 -1.30 -13.94
C LYS A 149 6.31 -2.30 -14.49
N SER A 150 6.54 -3.59 -14.26
CA SER A 150 5.60 -4.65 -14.64
C SER A 150 4.27 -4.57 -13.89
N LEU A 151 4.28 -4.22 -12.60
CA LEU A 151 3.06 -4.00 -11.81
C LEU A 151 2.32 -2.74 -12.28
N ALA A 152 3.02 -1.64 -12.54
CA ALA A 152 2.42 -0.41 -13.06
C ALA A 152 1.71 -0.66 -14.40
N ALA A 153 2.30 -1.44 -15.30
CA ALA A 153 1.66 -1.83 -16.57
C ALA A 153 0.38 -2.64 -16.36
N ASP A 154 0.42 -3.66 -15.47
CA ASP A 154 -0.75 -4.46 -15.13
C ASP A 154 -1.87 -3.59 -14.55
N PHE A 155 -1.53 -2.68 -13.64
CA PHE A 155 -2.50 -1.81 -12.98
C PHE A 155 -3.07 -0.75 -13.91
N TYR A 156 -2.26 -0.17 -14.78
CA TYR A 156 -2.72 0.74 -15.84
C TYR A 156 -3.74 0.03 -16.75
N LEU A 157 -3.40 -1.16 -17.28
CA LEU A 157 -4.31 -1.90 -18.15
C LEU A 157 -5.62 -2.26 -17.44
N ARG A 158 -5.58 -2.75 -16.20
CA ARG A 158 -6.79 -3.06 -15.43
C ARG A 158 -7.64 -1.83 -15.13
N ASN A 159 -7.00 -0.69 -14.85
CA ASN A 159 -7.71 0.57 -14.63
C ASN A 159 -8.40 1.05 -15.92
N ASN A 160 -7.83 0.71 -17.08
CA ASN A 160 -8.44 0.93 -18.39
C ASN A 160 -9.30 -0.27 -18.87
N GLY A 161 -9.83 -1.08 -17.94
CA GLY A 161 -10.85 -2.09 -18.26
C GLY A 161 -10.35 -3.33 -19.01
N TYR A 162 -9.04 -3.47 -19.23
CA TYR A 162 -8.48 -4.69 -19.81
C TYR A 162 -8.51 -5.82 -18.77
N THR A 163 -9.10 -6.95 -19.12
CA THR A 163 -9.29 -8.11 -18.24
C THR A 163 -8.59 -9.37 -18.77
N CYS A 164 -8.59 -10.43 -17.98
CA CYS A 164 -8.02 -11.75 -18.33
C CYS A 164 -9.09 -12.84 -18.19
N ASN A 165 -10.33 -12.56 -18.60
CA ASN A 165 -11.47 -13.47 -18.35
C ASN A 165 -11.51 -14.67 -19.30
N SER A 166 -10.79 -14.60 -20.42
CA SER A 166 -10.62 -15.68 -21.39
C SER A 166 -9.14 -15.87 -21.77
N LYS A 167 -8.85 -16.99 -22.43
CA LYS A 167 -7.50 -17.27 -22.96
C LYS A 167 -7.04 -16.23 -23.97
N ASN A 168 -7.95 -15.74 -24.83
CA ASN A 168 -7.63 -14.74 -25.84
C ASN A 168 -7.38 -13.36 -25.22
N GLU A 169 -8.23 -12.94 -24.28
CA GLU A 169 -8.04 -11.69 -23.52
C GLU A 169 -6.74 -11.74 -22.72
N SER A 170 -6.43 -12.88 -22.09
CA SER A 170 -5.18 -13.06 -21.37
C SER A 170 -3.96 -12.88 -22.29
N LYS A 171 -3.99 -13.47 -23.49
CA LYS A 171 -2.90 -13.30 -24.48
C LYS A 171 -2.73 -11.83 -24.88
N ALA A 172 -3.83 -11.17 -25.26
CA ALA A 172 -3.81 -9.76 -25.64
C ALA A 172 -3.32 -8.86 -24.48
N PHE A 173 -3.76 -9.15 -23.26
CA PHE A 173 -3.33 -8.46 -22.04
C PHE A 173 -1.82 -8.56 -21.83
N PHE A 174 -1.26 -9.77 -21.91
CA PHE A 174 0.19 -9.96 -21.74
C PHE A 174 1.00 -9.32 -22.87
N GLU A 175 0.50 -9.33 -24.11
CA GLU A 175 1.13 -8.63 -25.23
C GLU A 175 1.17 -7.11 -25.00
N LEU A 176 0.07 -6.50 -24.56
CA LEU A 176 0.00 -5.08 -24.21
C LEU A 176 0.91 -4.74 -23.03
N LYS A 177 0.89 -5.57 -21.98
CA LYS A 177 1.74 -5.40 -20.81
C LYS A 177 3.22 -5.41 -21.22
N ASN A 178 3.63 -6.37 -22.04
CA ASN A 178 5.01 -6.46 -22.52
C ASN A 178 5.40 -5.19 -23.30
N LYS A 179 4.54 -4.75 -24.23
CA LYS A 179 4.76 -3.50 -24.99
C LYS A 179 4.94 -2.30 -24.06
N LEU A 180 4.05 -2.10 -23.08
CA LEU A 180 4.14 -1.00 -22.12
C LEU A 180 5.48 -1.00 -21.37
N THR A 181 6.01 -2.18 -21.04
CA THR A 181 7.28 -2.29 -20.31
C THR A 181 8.54 -2.23 -21.19
N SER A 182 8.45 -2.53 -22.49
CA SER A 182 9.61 -2.70 -23.37
C SER A 182 9.79 -1.60 -24.42
N LEU A 183 8.74 -0.84 -24.74
CA LEU A 183 8.81 0.22 -25.76
C LEU A 183 9.62 1.42 -25.27
N GLY A 184 10.21 2.14 -26.23
CA GLY A 184 10.75 3.49 -26.01
C GLY A 184 9.64 4.49 -25.67
N ILE A 185 10.02 5.69 -25.21
CA ILE A 185 9.07 6.70 -24.73
C ILE A 185 8.05 7.07 -25.81
N ASP A 186 8.51 7.41 -27.03
CA ASP A 186 7.64 7.88 -28.12
C ASP A 186 6.61 6.82 -28.58
N ASP A 187 7.04 5.56 -28.69
CA ASP A 187 6.17 4.44 -29.06
C ASP A 187 5.14 4.14 -27.96
N ARG A 188 5.52 4.36 -26.70
CA ARG A 188 4.64 4.16 -25.55
C ARG A 188 3.57 5.25 -25.44
N ASP A 189 3.89 6.49 -25.76
CA ASP A 189 2.93 7.60 -25.79
C ASP A 189 1.82 7.38 -26.83
N THR A 190 2.21 6.83 -27.98
CA THR A 190 1.24 6.40 -29.00
C THR A 190 0.34 5.30 -28.43
N LEU A 191 0.93 4.28 -27.79
CA LEU A 191 0.18 3.19 -27.16
C LEU A 191 -0.78 3.69 -26.06
N PHE A 192 -0.38 4.64 -25.22
CA PHE A 192 -1.28 5.23 -24.22
C PHE A 192 -2.49 5.90 -24.87
N SER A 193 -2.25 6.68 -25.93
CA SER A 193 -3.31 7.36 -26.67
C SER A 193 -4.32 6.36 -27.27
N ASP A 194 -3.82 5.26 -27.84
CA ASP A 194 -4.66 4.19 -28.38
C ASP A 194 -5.51 3.51 -27.29
N LEU A 195 -4.91 3.20 -26.13
CA LEU A 195 -5.60 2.54 -25.02
C LEU A 195 -6.68 3.43 -24.37
N GLU A 196 -6.43 4.73 -24.26
CA GLU A 196 -7.37 5.69 -23.67
C GLU A 196 -8.51 6.05 -24.63
N SER A 197 -8.25 6.07 -25.94
CA SER A 197 -9.28 6.32 -26.96
C SER A 197 -10.30 5.19 -27.09
N PHE A 198 -9.93 3.95 -26.72
CA PHE A 198 -10.82 2.79 -26.77
C PHE A 198 -11.95 2.83 -25.72
N GLN A 199 -11.89 3.78 -24.78
CA GLN A 199 -12.84 3.93 -23.67
C GLN A 199 -13.82 5.11 -23.82
N ALA A 200 -13.60 6.00 -24.80
CA ALA A 200 -14.43 7.18 -25.07
C ALA A 200 -15.59 6.86 -26.02
#